data_AF-A0A6P2EGU9-F1
#
_entry.id   AF-A0A6P2EGU9-F1
#
_cell.length_a   1.000
_cell.length_b   1.000
_cell.length_c   1.000
_cell.angle_alpha   90.00
_cell.angle_beta   90.00
_cell.angle_gamma   90.00
#
_symmetry.space_group_name_H-M   'P 1'
#
loop_
_entity.id
_entity.type
_entity.pdbx_description
1 polymer ?
#
loop_
_entity_poly.entity_id
_entity_poly.type
_entity_poly.pdbx_seq_one_letter_code
_entity_poly.pdbx_strand_id
1 'polypeptide(L)'
;MARLPRLTLAEQPHHVIQRGNNRQSIFVDNADREMLLGVLGENAVRFGIALHAYVLMDNHYHLLATPASADGLPLWMQSVGRRYVRYFNDRHGRTGTLWEGRYKSTLIQTDRYLLTCMAYIDLNPVRAGIVAEARDYPWSSHAHYAGLRHDKLVTPHPLYWSLGNTPFAREAAYVDLVRGGVAAGDQAVLTEATLHGWAAGDPDFLEALQKNTARRVLKSRPGRPPVSRD
;
A
#
# COMPACT_ATOMS: atom_id res chain seq x y z
N MET A 1 22.64 0.14 -14.79
CA MET A 1 22.87 0.36 -13.35
C MET A 1 22.07 -0.67 -12.57
N ALA A 2 22.65 -1.38 -11.60
CA ALA A 2 21.92 -2.35 -10.79
C ALA A 2 20.80 -1.64 -10.02
N ARG A 3 19.56 -2.11 -10.16
CA ARG A 3 18.42 -1.50 -9.46
C ARG A 3 18.49 -1.84 -7.98
N LEU A 4 18.38 -0.82 -7.14
CA LEU A 4 18.40 -0.96 -5.69
C LEU A 4 17.35 -2.00 -5.19
N PRO A 5 17.71 -2.87 -4.23
CA PRO A 5 16.76 -3.72 -3.53
C PRO A 5 15.67 -2.90 -2.86
N ARG A 6 14.49 -3.49 -2.69
CA ARG A 6 13.42 -2.85 -1.91
C ARG A 6 13.79 -2.88 -0.44
N LEU A 7 13.46 -1.82 0.26
CA LEU A 7 13.51 -1.82 1.71
C LEU A 7 12.32 -2.62 2.22
N THR A 8 12.59 -3.73 2.89
CA THR A 8 11.57 -4.55 3.56
C THR A 8 12.10 -4.95 4.92
N LEU A 9 11.37 -4.57 5.96
CA LEU A 9 11.68 -4.94 7.34
C LEU A 9 10.52 -5.74 7.94
N ALA A 10 10.86 -6.77 8.70
CA ALA A 10 9.89 -7.52 9.48
C ALA A 10 9.24 -6.61 10.54
N GLU A 11 7.99 -6.90 10.89
CA GLU A 11 7.23 -6.21 11.95
C GLU A 11 7.06 -4.71 11.75
N GLN A 12 7.30 -4.21 10.54
CA GLN A 12 7.11 -2.79 10.18
C GLN A 12 6.09 -2.67 9.03
N PRO A 13 5.17 -1.68 9.09
CA PRO A 13 4.17 -1.49 8.05
C PRO A 13 4.77 -0.93 6.76
N HIS A 14 4.31 -1.48 5.64
CA HIS A 14 4.70 -1.08 4.30
C HIS A 14 3.50 -0.66 3.47
N HIS A 15 3.57 0.53 2.89
CA HIS A 15 2.61 0.95 1.86
C HIS A 15 3.10 0.50 0.49
N VAL A 16 2.25 -0.24 -0.21
CA VAL A 16 2.55 -0.93 -1.47
C VAL A 16 1.64 -0.43 -2.57
N ILE A 17 2.19 -0.26 -3.77
CA ILE A 17 1.43 0.06 -4.98
C ILE A 17 1.83 -0.91 -6.09
N GLN A 18 0.85 -1.48 -6.77
CA GLN A 18 1.04 -2.20 -8.03
C GLN A 18 0.11 -1.63 -9.09
N ARG A 19 0.67 -1.36 -10.28
CA ARG A 19 0.00 -0.65 -11.37
C ARG A 19 0.02 -1.47 -12.65
N GLY A 20 -1.08 -1.42 -13.38
CA GLY A 20 -1.26 -2.03 -14.70
C GLY A 20 -0.31 -1.42 -15.73
N ASN A 21 0.15 -2.26 -16.65
CA ASN A 21 1.00 -1.85 -17.75
C ASN A 21 0.34 -0.74 -18.57
N ASN A 22 1.09 0.32 -18.88
CA ASN A 22 0.57 1.51 -19.56
C ASN A 22 -0.70 2.10 -18.90
N ARG A 23 -0.83 1.98 -17.57
CA ARG A 23 -2.00 2.42 -16.80
C ARG A 23 -3.34 1.81 -17.27
N GLN A 24 -3.28 0.69 -17.99
CA GLN A 24 -4.47 -0.04 -18.42
C GLN A 24 -5.21 -0.64 -17.23
N SER A 25 -6.50 -0.90 -17.42
CA SER A 25 -7.30 -1.59 -16.40
C SER A 25 -6.70 -2.96 -16.09
N ILE A 26 -6.65 -3.27 -14.81
CA ILE A 26 -6.24 -4.56 -14.25
C ILE A 26 -7.44 -5.38 -13.77
N PHE A 27 -8.65 -4.83 -13.93
CA PHE A 27 -9.94 -5.46 -13.67
C PHE A 27 -10.92 -5.13 -14.80
N VAL A 28 -11.49 -6.14 -15.44
CA VAL A 28 -12.58 -5.97 -16.42
C VAL A 28 -13.92 -5.96 -15.71
N ASP A 29 -14.08 -6.80 -14.69
CA ASP A 29 -15.31 -6.96 -13.93
C ASP A 29 -15.04 -7.14 -12.42
N ASN A 30 -16.08 -7.41 -11.65
CA ASN A 30 -15.97 -7.65 -10.21
C ASN A 30 -15.34 -9.00 -9.88
N ALA A 31 -15.46 -10.00 -10.76
CA ALA A 31 -14.86 -11.31 -10.54
C ALA A 31 -13.33 -11.22 -10.54
N ASP A 32 -12.76 -10.34 -11.36
CA ASP A 32 -11.32 -10.04 -11.34
C ASP A 32 -10.89 -9.45 -9.99
N ARG A 33 -11.68 -8.55 -9.40
CA ARG A 33 -11.39 -7.95 -8.08
C ARG A 33 -11.48 -8.98 -6.97
N GLU A 34 -12.53 -9.79 -6.98
CA GLU A 34 -12.72 -10.90 -6.04
C GLU A 34 -11.57 -11.91 -6.11
N MET A 35 -11.15 -12.27 -7.33
CA MET A 35 -10.01 -13.16 -7.53
C MET A 35 -8.72 -12.56 -6.98
N LEU A 36 -8.46 -11.27 -7.19
CA LEU A 36 -7.28 -10.63 -6.61
C LEU A 36 -7.33 -10.63 -5.07
N LEU A 37 -8.48 -10.30 -4.47
CA LEU A 37 -8.64 -10.34 -3.00
C LEU A 37 -8.44 -11.75 -2.44
N GLY A 38 -8.99 -12.78 -3.10
CA GLY A 38 -8.78 -14.17 -2.72
C GLY A 38 -7.31 -14.57 -2.77
N VAL A 39 -6.62 -14.24 -3.86
CA VAL A 39 -5.18 -14.51 -4.00
C VAL A 39 -4.36 -13.72 -2.98
N LEU A 40 -4.70 -12.46 -2.68
CA LEU A 40 -4.05 -11.68 -1.63
C LEU A 40 -4.17 -12.39 -0.27
N GLY A 41 -5.38 -12.80 0.11
CA GLY A 41 -5.66 -13.44 1.40
C GLY A 41 -4.98 -14.79 1.59
N GLU A 42 -5.14 -15.69 0.63
CA GLU A 42 -4.51 -17.01 0.70
C GLU A 42 -2.99 -16.91 0.83
N ASN A 43 -2.36 -15.98 0.08
CA ASN A 43 -0.92 -15.82 0.16
C ASN A 43 -0.49 -15.00 1.39
N ALA A 44 -1.35 -14.15 1.95
CA ALA A 44 -1.03 -13.39 3.17
C ALA A 44 -0.79 -14.35 4.34
N VAL A 45 -1.66 -15.35 4.50
CA VAL A 45 -1.47 -16.42 5.49
C VAL A 45 -0.17 -17.19 5.23
N ARG A 46 0.08 -17.59 3.98
CA ARG A 46 1.26 -18.37 3.60
C ARG A 46 2.59 -17.68 3.90
N PHE A 47 2.65 -16.36 3.73
CA PHE A 47 3.89 -15.59 3.87
C PHE A 47 3.94 -14.73 5.14
N GLY A 48 3.00 -14.93 6.07
CA GLY A 48 2.97 -14.21 7.35
C GLY A 48 2.77 -12.72 7.16
N ILE A 49 1.72 -12.31 6.45
CA ILE A 49 1.41 -10.90 6.20
C ILE A 49 0.15 -10.51 6.94
N ALA A 50 0.24 -9.46 7.76
CA ALA A 50 -0.92 -8.75 8.28
C ALA A 50 -1.32 -7.65 7.28
N LEU A 51 -2.47 -7.78 6.61
CA LEU A 51 -2.98 -6.75 5.70
C LEU A 51 -3.87 -5.78 6.48
N HIS A 52 -3.40 -4.54 6.66
CA HIS A 52 -4.12 -3.53 7.43
C HIS A 52 -5.11 -2.75 6.56
N ALA A 53 -4.72 -2.29 5.37
CA ALA A 53 -5.66 -1.57 4.50
C ALA A 53 -5.44 -1.91 3.04
N TYR A 54 -6.48 -1.78 2.23
CA TYR A 54 -6.39 -1.92 0.78
C TYR A 54 -7.40 -1.04 0.05
N VAL A 55 -7.08 -0.72 -1.20
CA VAL A 55 -8.05 -0.23 -2.19
C VAL A 55 -7.69 -0.76 -3.56
N LEU A 56 -8.67 -1.30 -4.28
CA LEU A 56 -8.50 -1.79 -5.64
C LEU A 56 -9.09 -0.77 -6.62
N MET A 57 -8.24 0.00 -7.28
CA MET A 57 -8.62 0.93 -8.35
C MET A 57 -8.57 0.23 -9.71
N ASP A 58 -9.22 0.78 -10.73
CA ASP A 58 -9.32 0.10 -12.04
C ASP A 58 -7.96 -0.28 -12.64
N ASN A 59 -6.94 0.57 -12.52
CA ASN A 59 -5.61 0.33 -13.11
C ASN A 59 -4.47 0.14 -12.09
N HIS A 60 -4.77 0.11 -10.79
CA HIS A 60 -3.77 -0.12 -9.75
C HIS A 60 -4.43 -0.48 -8.43
N TYR A 61 -3.66 -0.96 -7.47
CA TYR A 61 -4.14 -1.12 -6.11
C TYR A 61 -3.10 -0.62 -5.12
N HIS A 62 -3.59 -0.19 -3.96
CA HIS A 62 -2.76 0.13 -2.80
C HIS A 62 -3.00 -0.89 -1.69
N LEU A 63 -1.95 -1.24 -0.96
CA LEU A 63 -2.00 -2.07 0.24
C LEU A 63 -1.19 -1.42 1.35
N LEU A 64 -1.63 -1.56 2.60
CA LEU A 64 -0.82 -1.30 3.79
C LEU A 64 -0.67 -2.61 4.55
N ALA A 65 0.55 -3.15 4.61
CA ALA A 65 0.77 -4.49 5.15
C ALA A 65 2.03 -4.58 5.99
N THR A 66 1.99 -5.39 7.05
CA THR A 66 3.15 -5.68 7.91
C THR A 66 3.57 -7.14 7.71
N PRO A 67 4.80 -7.40 7.20
CA PRO A 67 5.30 -8.76 7.05
C PRO A 67 5.96 -9.24 8.34
N ALA A 68 5.76 -10.52 8.69
CA ALA A 68 6.40 -11.15 9.84
C ALA A 68 7.90 -11.47 9.64
N SER A 69 8.38 -11.37 8.40
CA SER A 69 9.78 -11.61 8.02
C SER A 69 10.21 -10.65 6.91
N ALA A 70 11.53 -10.42 6.79
CA ALA A 70 12.09 -9.52 5.78
C ALA A 70 11.81 -9.97 4.33
N ASP A 71 11.64 -11.27 4.10
CA ASP A 71 11.34 -11.83 2.77
C ASP A 71 9.84 -12.01 2.51
N GLY A 72 9.00 -11.92 3.54
CA GLY A 72 7.57 -12.19 3.48
C GLY A 72 6.86 -11.34 2.42
N LEU A 73 7.02 -10.00 2.48
CA LEU A 73 6.37 -9.09 1.53
C LEU A 73 6.84 -9.30 0.07
N PRO A 74 8.15 -9.42 -0.24
CA PRO A 74 8.64 -9.83 -1.55
C PRO A 74 8.03 -11.12 -2.09
N LEU A 75 8.01 -12.19 -1.29
CA LEU A 75 7.48 -13.49 -1.70
C LEU A 75 5.96 -13.46 -1.88
N TRP A 76 5.25 -12.76 -0.99
CA TRP A 76 3.81 -12.55 -1.07
C TRP A 76 3.43 -11.88 -2.39
N MET A 77 4.02 -10.73 -2.69
CA MET A 77 3.70 -9.97 -3.91
C MET A 77 4.13 -10.71 -5.19
N GLN A 78 5.22 -11.48 -5.14
CA GLN A 78 5.61 -12.33 -6.27
C GLN A 78 4.57 -13.42 -6.52
N SER A 79 4.11 -14.10 -5.48
CA SER A 79 3.11 -15.16 -5.58
C SER A 79 1.77 -14.62 -6.08
N VAL A 80 1.31 -13.49 -5.52
CA VAL A 80 0.09 -12.79 -5.95
C VAL A 80 0.17 -12.42 -7.42
N GLY A 81 1.28 -11.77 -7.83
CA GLY A 81 1.48 -11.37 -9.22
C GLY A 81 1.48 -12.55 -10.19
N ARG A 82 2.14 -13.67 -9.84
CA ARG A 82 2.15 -14.87 -10.70
C ARG A 82 0.77 -15.48 -10.87
N ARG A 83 0.03 -15.65 -9.77
CA ARG A 83 -1.30 -16.29 -9.78
C ARG A 83 -2.34 -15.41 -10.49
N TYR A 84 -2.39 -14.13 -10.15
CA TYR A 84 -3.38 -13.22 -10.71
C TYR A 84 -3.16 -12.96 -12.21
N VAL A 85 -1.91 -12.75 -12.64
CA VAL A 85 -1.62 -12.51 -14.07
C VAL A 85 -1.96 -13.71 -14.93
N ARG A 86 -1.66 -14.93 -14.46
CA ARG A 86 -2.09 -16.15 -15.16
C ARG A 86 -3.61 -16.19 -15.30
N TYR A 87 -4.33 -16.05 -14.19
CA TYR A 87 -5.80 -16.02 -14.19
C TYR A 87 -6.36 -14.98 -15.16
N PHE A 88 -5.87 -13.74 -15.09
CA PHE A 88 -6.37 -12.64 -15.90
C PHE A 88 -6.11 -12.86 -17.39
N ASN A 89 -4.91 -13.36 -17.72
CA ASN A 89 -4.55 -13.69 -19.10
C ASN A 89 -5.41 -14.84 -19.65
N ASP A 90 -5.61 -15.90 -18.88
CA ASP A 90 -6.41 -17.05 -19.28
C ASP A 90 -7.89 -16.68 -19.45
N ARG A 91 -8.45 -15.91 -18.51
CA ARG A 91 -9.87 -15.47 -18.53
C ARG A 91 -10.18 -14.52 -19.69
N HIS A 92 -9.25 -13.63 -20.03
CA HIS A 92 -9.48 -12.55 -21.00
C HIS A 92 -8.76 -12.77 -22.34
N GLY A 93 -8.19 -13.97 -22.57
CA GLY A 93 -7.47 -14.30 -23.81
C GLY A 93 -6.26 -13.42 -24.07
N ARG A 94 -5.59 -12.92 -23.02
CA ARG A 94 -4.42 -12.04 -23.11
C ARG A 94 -3.13 -12.82 -22.95
N THR A 95 -2.02 -12.21 -23.36
CA THR A 95 -0.67 -12.71 -23.11
C THR A 95 0.24 -11.59 -22.61
N GLY A 96 1.42 -11.95 -22.09
CA GLY A 96 2.41 -10.98 -21.59
C GLY A 96 2.17 -10.50 -20.16
N THR A 97 2.81 -9.39 -19.80
CA THR A 97 2.71 -8.78 -18.47
C THR A 97 1.43 -7.98 -18.31
N LEU A 98 0.77 -8.11 -17.16
CA LEU A 98 -0.29 -7.20 -16.74
C LEU A 98 0.26 -5.92 -16.10
N TRP A 99 1.48 -5.98 -15.58
CA TRP A 99 2.03 -4.94 -14.71
C TRP A 99 3.06 -4.07 -15.45
N GLU A 100 3.06 -2.78 -15.13
CA GLU A 100 4.08 -1.81 -15.61
C GLU A 100 5.48 -2.14 -15.08
N GLY A 101 5.53 -2.93 -14.01
CA GLY A 101 6.74 -3.57 -13.55
C GLY A 101 6.60 -4.14 -12.14
N ARG A 102 7.72 -4.07 -11.43
CA ARG A 102 7.81 -4.43 -10.01
C ARG A 102 6.93 -3.51 -9.16
N TYR A 103 6.22 -4.09 -8.19
CA TYR A 103 5.52 -3.32 -7.16
C TYR A 103 6.43 -2.32 -6.48
N LYS A 104 5.84 -1.19 -6.11
CA LYS A 104 6.43 -0.11 -5.34
C LYS A 104 6.10 -0.32 -3.88
N SER A 105 7.02 0.02 -2.99
CA SER A 105 6.83 -0.14 -1.56
C SER A 105 7.63 0.90 -0.81
N THR A 106 7.03 1.49 0.22
CA THR A 106 7.70 2.33 1.22
C THR A 106 7.47 1.73 2.60
N LEU A 107 8.48 1.83 3.46
CA LEU A 107 8.32 1.60 4.89
C LEU A 107 7.84 2.90 5.52
N ILE A 108 6.81 2.84 6.36
CA ILE A 108 6.27 4.03 7.03
C ILE A 108 6.59 4.01 8.53
N GLN A 109 6.85 5.17 9.11
CA GLN A 109 6.92 5.34 10.57
C GLN A 109 5.52 5.08 11.16
N THR A 110 5.37 3.97 11.87
CA THR A 110 4.09 3.43 12.32
C THR A 110 3.24 4.47 13.05
N ASP A 111 3.75 5.07 14.12
CA ASP A 111 2.96 5.98 14.98
C ASP A 111 2.57 7.28 14.28
N ARG A 112 3.36 7.72 13.29
CA ARG A 112 3.10 8.97 12.55
C ARG A 112 2.17 8.74 11.37
N TYR A 113 2.38 7.66 10.62
CA TYR A 113 1.82 7.52 9.28
C TYR A 113 0.85 6.35 9.13
N LEU A 114 0.71 5.40 10.06
CA LEU A 114 -0.13 4.24 9.83
C LEU A 114 -1.61 4.62 9.58
N LEU A 115 -2.26 5.28 10.54
CA LEU A 115 -3.66 5.71 10.41
C LEU A 115 -3.84 6.70 9.25
N THR A 116 -2.89 7.64 9.10
CA THR A 116 -2.84 8.59 7.97
C THR A 116 -2.75 7.87 6.62
N CYS A 117 -1.99 6.79 6.53
CA CYS A 117 -1.84 5.98 5.32
C CYS A 117 -3.09 5.16 5.04
N MET A 118 -3.75 4.63 6.07
CA MET A 118 -5.06 3.97 5.93
C MET A 118 -6.10 4.94 5.33
N ALA A 119 -6.22 6.15 5.90
CA ALA A 119 -7.10 7.18 5.36
C ALA A 119 -6.69 7.61 3.94
N TYR A 120 -5.38 7.75 3.67
CA TYR A 120 -4.88 8.02 2.33
C TYR A 120 -5.30 6.94 1.32
N ILE A 121 -5.26 5.66 1.70
CA ILE A 121 -5.69 4.53 0.86
C ILE A 121 -7.21 4.60 0.63
N ASP A 122 -8.01 4.72 1.68
CA ASP A 122 -9.48 4.75 1.59
C ASP A 122 -10.02 5.95 0.80
N LEU A 123 -9.31 7.09 0.83
CA LEU A 123 -9.66 8.30 0.08
C LEU A 123 -9.20 8.27 -1.38
N ASN A 124 -8.52 7.22 -1.85
CA ASN A 124 -8.09 7.12 -3.24
C ASN A 124 -9.24 7.25 -4.26
N PRO A 125 -10.37 6.52 -4.13
CA PRO A 125 -11.52 6.64 -5.03
C PRO A 125 -12.19 8.02 -4.96
N VAL A 126 -12.16 8.69 -3.80
CA VAL A 126 -12.65 10.06 -3.65
C VAL A 126 -11.73 11.04 -4.40
N ARG A 127 -10.41 10.96 -4.20
CA ARG A 127 -9.42 11.79 -4.92
C ARG A 127 -9.46 11.58 -6.44
N ALA A 128 -9.83 10.37 -6.88
CA ALA A 128 -10.01 10.06 -8.29
C ALA A 128 -11.36 10.52 -8.87
N GLY A 129 -12.26 11.06 -8.05
CA GLY A 129 -13.59 11.52 -8.47
C GLY A 129 -14.56 10.38 -8.81
N ILE A 130 -14.30 9.16 -8.35
CA ILE A 130 -15.13 7.98 -8.64
C ILE A 130 -16.37 7.96 -7.75
N VAL A 131 -16.21 8.37 -6.48
CA VAL A 131 -17.28 8.46 -5.49
C VAL A 131 -17.14 9.75 -4.67
N ALA A 132 -18.23 10.21 -4.07
CA ALA A 132 -18.23 11.38 -3.19
C ALA A 132 -17.65 11.06 -1.80
N GLU A 133 -17.99 9.91 -1.23
CA GLU A 133 -17.50 9.48 0.09
C GLU A 133 -16.82 8.10 0.01
N ALA A 134 -15.82 7.85 0.87
CA ALA A 134 -15.08 6.59 0.89
C ALA A 134 -15.97 5.35 1.13
N ARG A 135 -17.06 5.51 1.91
CA ARG A 135 -18.04 4.46 2.19
C ARG A 135 -18.78 3.95 0.94
N ASP A 136 -18.83 4.76 -0.11
CA ASP A 136 -19.54 4.42 -1.34
C ASP A 136 -18.68 3.56 -2.28
N TYR A 137 -17.41 3.30 -1.92
CA TYR A 137 -16.50 2.46 -2.71
C TYR A 137 -16.29 1.06 -2.10
N PRO A 138 -16.92 0.01 -2.66
CA PRO A 138 -16.95 -1.32 -2.04
C PRO A 138 -15.61 -2.07 -2.09
N TRP A 139 -14.71 -1.66 -2.98
CA TRP A 139 -13.42 -2.30 -3.25
C TRP A 139 -12.28 -1.70 -2.41
N SER A 140 -12.58 -1.40 -1.15
CA SER A 140 -11.63 -0.91 -0.15
C SER A 140 -11.86 -1.58 1.21
N SER A 141 -10.86 -1.43 2.09
CA SER A 141 -10.96 -1.80 3.50
C SER A 141 -11.82 -0.84 4.33
N HIS A 142 -12.22 0.32 3.78
CA HIS A 142 -12.93 1.36 4.53
C HIS A 142 -14.18 0.84 5.24
N ALA A 143 -15.01 0.06 4.53
CA ALA A 143 -16.24 -0.51 5.08
C ALA A 143 -15.99 -1.41 6.31
N HIS A 144 -14.80 -2.02 6.42
CA HIS A 144 -14.41 -2.78 7.59
C HIS A 144 -14.22 -1.90 8.82
N TYR A 145 -13.44 -0.85 8.65
CA TYR A 145 -13.10 0.07 9.73
C TYR A 145 -14.24 1.03 10.09
N ALA A 146 -15.20 1.23 9.20
CA ALA A 146 -16.42 1.99 9.45
C ALA A 146 -17.55 1.16 10.10
N GLY A 147 -17.30 -0.12 10.44
CA GLY A 147 -18.32 -1.00 11.04
C GLY A 147 -19.43 -1.46 10.08
N LEU A 148 -19.28 -1.20 8.78
CA LEU A 148 -20.30 -1.50 7.76
C LEU A 148 -20.21 -2.94 7.24
N ARG A 149 -19.02 -3.56 7.34
CA ARG A 149 -18.75 -4.94 6.87
C ARG A 149 -17.69 -5.60 7.75
N HIS A 150 -17.78 -6.91 7.95
CA HIS A 150 -16.65 -7.65 8.50
C HIS A 150 -15.82 -8.26 7.36
N ASP A 151 -14.57 -7.82 7.19
CA ASP A 151 -13.66 -8.32 6.15
C ASP A 151 -12.57 -9.19 6.77
N LYS A 152 -12.63 -10.51 6.52
CA LYS A 152 -11.69 -11.48 7.09
C LYS A 152 -10.26 -11.33 6.55
N LEU A 153 -10.09 -10.62 5.43
CA LEU A 153 -8.78 -10.36 4.85
C LEU A 153 -7.99 -9.32 5.66
N VAL A 154 -8.70 -8.45 6.38
CA VAL A 154 -8.11 -7.33 7.10
C VAL A 154 -7.67 -7.77 8.50
N THR A 155 -6.42 -7.47 8.85
CA THR A 155 -5.88 -7.57 10.20
C THR A 155 -5.75 -6.17 10.78
N PRO A 156 -6.63 -5.74 11.71
CA PRO A 156 -6.50 -4.42 12.31
C PRO A 156 -5.20 -4.26 13.10
N HIS A 157 -4.49 -3.17 12.84
CA HIS A 157 -3.25 -2.83 13.55
C HIS A 157 -3.55 -2.31 14.97
N PRO A 158 -2.65 -2.48 15.97
CA PRO A 158 -2.77 -1.90 17.31
C PRO A 158 -3.25 -0.45 17.40
N LEU A 159 -2.73 0.43 16.55
CA LEU A 159 -3.14 1.85 16.51
C LEU A 159 -4.60 2.09 16.09
N TYR A 160 -5.24 1.15 15.38
CA TYR A 160 -6.69 1.22 15.17
C TYR A 160 -7.44 0.96 16.48
N TRP A 161 -6.98 0.00 17.28
CA TRP A 161 -7.58 -0.32 18.57
C TRP A 161 -7.49 0.84 19.57
N SER A 162 -6.47 1.70 19.46
CA SER A 162 -6.34 2.89 20.31
C SER A 162 -7.26 4.06 19.94
N LEU A 163 -8.00 3.98 18.82
CA LEU A 163 -8.93 5.05 18.43
C LEU A 163 -10.14 5.17 19.37
N GLY A 164 -10.42 4.16 20.19
CA GLY A 164 -11.60 4.15 21.04
C GLY A 164 -11.75 2.88 21.87
N ASN A 165 -12.38 3.03 23.03
CA ASN A 165 -12.53 1.96 24.01
C ASN A 165 -13.67 0.98 23.67
N THR A 166 -14.55 1.31 22.72
CA THR A 166 -15.63 0.43 22.23
C THR A 166 -15.53 0.29 20.71
N PRO A 167 -16.11 -0.78 20.11
CA PRO A 167 -16.20 -0.91 18.66
C PRO A 167 -16.78 0.34 17.99
N PHE A 168 -17.94 0.81 18.46
CA PHE A 168 -18.61 2.00 17.91
C PHE A 168 -17.76 3.27 18.01
N ALA A 169 -17.06 3.49 19.14
CA ALA A 169 -16.19 4.66 19.29
C ALA A 169 -15.01 4.63 18.32
N ARG A 170 -14.42 3.44 18.07
CA ARG A 170 -13.33 3.28 17.10
C ARG A 170 -13.81 3.49 15.67
N GLU A 171 -14.94 2.90 15.32
CA GLU A 171 -15.53 3.01 13.99
C GLU A 171 -15.88 4.49 13.69
N ALA A 172 -16.49 5.20 14.63
CA ALA A 172 -16.78 6.63 14.51
C ALA A 172 -15.49 7.46 14.36
N ALA A 173 -14.50 7.24 15.23
CA ALA A 173 -13.23 7.95 15.17
C ALA A 173 -12.48 7.70 13.84
N TYR A 174 -12.55 6.48 13.30
CA TYR A 174 -11.96 6.16 12.00
C TYR A 174 -12.70 6.85 10.85
N VAL A 175 -14.04 6.85 10.87
CA VAL A 175 -14.84 7.57 9.88
C VAL A 175 -14.53 9.07 9.90
N ASP A 176 -14.41 9.66 11.08
CA ASP A 176 -14.05 11.08 11.24
C ASP A 176 -12.64 11.37 10.75
N LEU A 177 -11.68 10.48 11.02
CA LEU A 177 -10.31 10.56 10.48
C LEU A 177 -10.33 10.59 8.94
N VAL A 178 -11.05 9.65 8.32
CA VAL A 178 -11.14 9.57 6.85
C VAL A 178 -11.85 10.80 6.28
N ARG A 179 -12.95 11.25 6.90
CA ARG A 179 -13.69 12.44 6.47
C ARG A 179 -12.86 13.72 6.63
N GLY A 180 -12.05 13.81 7.68
CA GLY A 180 -11.12 14.92 7.91
C GLY A 180 -10.03 15.04 6.83
N GLY A 181 -9.84 14.00 6.02
CA GLY A 181 -8.88 13.98 4.95
C GLY A 181 -7.45 13.75 5.43
N VAL A 182 -6.51 13.80 4.49
CA VAL A 182 -5.08 13.72 4.77
C VAL A 182 -4.44 15.05 4.37
N ALA A 183 -3.63 15.63 5.25
CA ALA A 183 -2.93 16.88 4.96
C ALA A 183 -2.10 16.76 3.67
N ALA A 184 -2.09 17.80 2.84
CA ALA A 184 -1.41 17.76 1.53
C ALA A 184 0.07 17.39 1.63
N GLY A 185 0.77 17.84 2.69
CA GLY A 185 2.15 17.45 2.96
C GLY A 185 2.32 15.95 3.22
N ASP A 186 1.46 15.37 4.06
CA ASP A 186 1.49 13.93 4.34
C ASP A 186 1.13 13.11 3.09
N GLN A 187 0.17 13.56 2.28
CA GLN A 187 -0.16 12.91 1.00
C GLN A 187 1.04 12.90 0.05
N ALA A 188 1.74 14.03 -0.07
CA ALA A 188 2.93 14.15 -0.89
C ALA A 188 4.04 13.20 -0.41
N VAL A 189 4.29 13.15 0.90
CA VAL A 189 5.28 12.24 1.52
C VAL A 189 4.95 10.78 1.20
N LEU A 190 3.72 10.33 1.47
CA LEU A 190 3.30 8.94 1.21
C LEU A 190 3.40 8.58 -0.28
N THR A 191 3.00 9.48 -1.17
CA THR A 191 3.04 9.26 -2.62
C THR A 191 4.48 9.16 -3.12
N GLU A 192 5.30 10.16 -2.82
CA GLU A 192 6.68 10.28 -3.30
C GLU A 192 7.57 9.17 -2.75
N ALA A 193 7.45 8.87 -1.44
CA ALA A 193 8.20 7.81 -0.80
C ALA A 193 7.88 6.46 -1.44
N THR A 194 6.60 6.17 -1.70
CA THR A 194 6.19 4.89 -2.30
C THR A 194 6.66 4.75 -3.74
N LEU A 195 6.42 5.75 -4.59
CA LEU A 195 6.76 5.69 -6.02
C LEU A 195 8.27 5.48 -6.25
N HIS A 196 9.09 6.03 -5.36
CA HIS A 196 10.54 5.96 -5.44
C HIS A 196 11.19 4.90 -4.53
N GLY A 197 10.43 4.31 -3.60
CA GLY A 197 10.90 3.28 -2.67
C GLY A 197 11.83 3.81 -1.57
N TRP A 198 11.53 5.00 -1.05
CA TRP A 198 12.18 5.59 0.14
C TRP A 198 11.31 5.34 1.36
N ALA A 199 11.86 5.45 2.56
CA ALA A 199 11.06 5.41 3.79
C ALA A 199 10.30 6.72 4.01
N ALA A 200 9.12 6.66 4.62
CA ALA A 200 8.31 7.80 5.02
C ALA A 200 8.32 7.92 6.55
N GLY A 201 8.85 9.02 7.07
CA GLY A 201 9.04 9.24 8.49
C GLY A 201 9.67 10.59 8.76
N ASP A 202 9.67 10.99 10.03
CA ASP A 202 10.34 12.21 10.48
C ASP A 202 11.87 12.04 10.45
N PRO A 203 12.66 13.13 10.46
CA PRO A 203 14.11 13.06 10.33
C PRO A 203 14.79 12.10 11.31
N ASP A 204 14.40 12.12 12.59
CA ASP A 204 14.98 11.26 13.64
C ASP A 204 14.72 9.77 13.36
N PHE A 205 13.51 9.44 12.91
CA PHE A 205 13.15 8.10 12.51
C PHE A 205 13.99 7.63 11.33
N LEU A 206 14.16 8.47 10.31
CA LEU A 206 14.93 8.14 9.11
C LEU A 206 16.41 7.96 9.42
N GLU A 207 16.97 8.77 10.32
CA GLU A 207 18.35 8.63 10.78
C GLU A 207 18.54 7.31 11.54
N ALA A 208 17.66 7.00 12.49
CA ALA A 208 17.69 5.75 13.24
C ALA A 208 17.53 4.53 12.32
N LEU A 209 16.64 4.60 11.33
CA LEU A 209 16.42 3.54 10.35
C LEU A 209 17.67 3.31 9.48
N GLN A 210 18.34 4.39 9.07
CA GLN A 210 19.56 4.31 8.26
C GLN A 210 20.71 3.63 9.00
N LYS A 211 20.83 3.84 10.32
CA LYS A 211 21.86 3.19 11.16
C LYS A 211 21.70 1.66 11.18
N ASN A 212 20.47 1.18 11.09
CA ASN A 212 20.13 -0.24 11.18
C ASN A 212 19.87 -0.91 9.82
N THR A 213 20.04 -0.17 8.71
CA THR A 213 19.71 -0.65 7.37
C THR A 213 20.85 -0.37 6.39
N ALA A 214 21.46 -1.42 5.82
CA ALA A 214 22.48 -1.28 4.78
C ALA A 214 21.94 -0.59 3.51
N ARG A 215 20.65 -0.80 3.21
CA ARG A 215 19.95 -0.13 2.11
C ARG A 215 19.68 1.33 2.47
N ARG A 216 20.14 2.25 1.62
CA ARG A 216 19.85 3.68 1.77
C ARG A 216 18.35 3.98 1.86
N VAL A 217 17.94 4.72 2.88
CA VAL A 217 16.51 4.95 3.18
C VAL A 217 15.95 6.23 2.54
N LEU A 218 16.83 7.15 2.13
CA LEU A 218 16.51 8.42 1.49
C LEU A 218 17.12 8.57 0.08
N LYS A 219 16.58 9.50 -0.70
CA LYS A 219 17.18 9.93 -1.98
C LYS A 219 18.47 10.71 -1.69
N SER A 220 19.55 10.41 -2.41
CA SER A 220 20.74 11.27 -2.39
C SER A 220 20.45 12.60 -3.08
N ARG A 221 20.99 13.71 -2.57
CA ARG A 221 21.03 14.97 -3.32
C ARG A 221 21.81 14.73 -4.63
N PRO A 222 21.33 15.20 -5.78
CA PRO A 222 22.11 15.11 -7.03
C PRO A 222 23.49 15.75 -6.82
N GLY A 223 24.55 15.09 -7.33
CA GLY A 223 25.89 15.69 -7.32
C GLY A 223 25.89 16.97 -8.17
N ARG A 224 26.73 17.95 -7.78
CA ARG A 224 26.97 19.16 -8.59
C ARG A 224 27.46 18.71 -9.98
N PRO A 225 26.90 19.23 -11.08
CA PRO A 225 27.42 18.94 -12.42
C PRO A 225 28.92 19.26 -12.48
N PRO A 226 29.74 18.46 -13.18
CA PRO A 226 31.15 18.79 -13.37
C PRO A 226 31.24 20.16 -14.06
N VAL A 227 32.06 21.05 -13.52
CA VAL A 227 32.37 22.32 -14.16
C VAL A 227 33.07 22.00 -15.48
N SER A 228 32.54 22.50 -16.60
CA SER A 228 33.22 22.41 -17.89
C SER A 228 34.60 23.05 -17.74
N ARG A 229 35.66 22.30 -18.06
CA ARG A 229 36.97 22.90 -18.30
C ARG A 229 36.94 23.40 -19.74
N ASP A 230 37.01 24.72 -19.89
CA ASP A 230 37.24 25.39 -21.17
C ASP A 230 38.61 25.01 -21.75
#